data_AF-A0A3L6SVH0-F1
#
_entry.id   AF-A0A3L6SVH0-F1
#
_cell.length_a   1.000
_cell.length_b   1.000
_cell.length_c   1.000
_cell.angle_alpha   90.00
_cell.angle_beta   90.00
_cell.angle_gamma   90.00
#
_symmetry.space_group_name_H-M   'P 1'
#
loop_
_entity.id
_entity.type
_entity.pdbx_description
1 polymer ?
#
loop_
_entity_poly.entity_id
_entity_poly.type
_entity_poly.pdbx_seq_one_letter_code
_entity_poly.pdbx_strand_id
1 'polypeptide(L)'
;MFDPNGRQCLTMEGYRKIGQIMRSMANRHSNGQILIVQEGGYHITYSAYCLHATLEGVLDLEAPLLDDPIAYYPEDERYTMKVVDMIKNSWKESVPFLKDT
;
A
#
# COMPACT_ATOMS: atom_id res chain seq x y z
N MET A 1 14.21 2.88 -3.30
CA MET A 1 13.28 2.57 -4.41
C MET A 1 13.58 1.23 -5.08
N PHE A 2 12.67 0.24 -5.05
CA PHE A 2 12.84 -1.04 -5.76
C PHE A 2 12.28 -1.06 -7.18
N ASP A 3 11.16 -0.40 -7.43
CA ASP A 3 10.60 -0.30 -8.78
C ASP A 3 11.31 0.81 -9.57
N PRO A 4 11.86 0.55 -10.77
CA PRO A 4 12.60 1.57 -11.53
C PRO A 4 11.72 2.74 -12.00
N ASN A 5 10.39 2.57 -12.05
CA ASN A 5 9.46 3.56 -12.59
C ASN A 5 8.78 4.42 -11.53
N GLY A 6 9.06 4.22 -10.24
CA GLY A 6 8.51 5.03 -9.16
C GLY A 6 9.56 5.66 -8.27
N ARG A 7 9.10 6.39 -7.24
CA ARG A 7 9.91 6.88 -6.11
C ARG A 7 9.31 6.54 -4.73
N GLN A 8 8.37 5.60 -4.71
CA GLN A 8 7.64 5.15 -3.51
C GLN A 8 8.38 4.01 -2.79
N CYS A 9 8.28 3.98 -1.46
CA CYS A 9 9.01 3.03 -0.61
C CYS A 9 8.08 2.01 0.07
N LEU A 10 7.09 1.50 -0.67
CA LEU A 10 6.18 0.47 -0.17
C LEU A 10 6.88 -0.89 -0.10
N THR A 11 6.69 -1.57 1.03
CA THR A 11 7.15 -2.95 1.29
C THR A 11 6.00 -3.95 1.19
N MET A 12 6.28 -5.26 1.30
CA MET A 12 5.22 -6.29 1.37
C MET A 12 4.21 -5.99 2.49
N GLU A 13 4.68 -5.56 3.66
CA GLU A 13 3.83 -5.21 4.80
C GLU A 13 2.87 -4.07 4.44
N GLY A 14 3.37 -3.03 3.77
CA GLY A 14 2.55 -1.92 3.29
C GLY A 14 1.47 -2.38 2.30
N TYR A 15 1.83 -3.22 1.33
CA TYR A 15 0.91 -3.79 0.36
C TYR A 15 -0.14 -4.72 0.98
N ARG A 16 0.23 -5.50 2.01
CA ARG A 16 -0.71 -6.29 2.80
C ARG A 16 -1.71 -5.41 3.53
N LYS A 17 -1.23 -4.33 4.16
CA LYS A 17 -2.11 -3.39 4.88
C LYS A 17 -3.13 -2.73 3.95
N ILE A 18 -2.72 -2.37 2.74
CA ILE A 18 -3.63 -1.86 1.70
C ILE A 18 -4.71 -2.90 1.37
N GLY A 19 -4.34 -4.17 1.20
CA GLY A 19 -5.29 -5.26 0.98
C GLY A 19 -6.34 -5.38 2.08
N GLN A 20 -5.92 -5.32 3.35
CA GLN A 20 -6.81 -5.36 4.52
C GLN A 20 -7.77 -4.17 4.56
N ILE A 21 -7.28 -2.96 4.25
CA ILE A 21 -8.11 -1.75 4.17
C ILE A 21 -9.19 -1.95 3.09
N MET A 22 -8.81 -2.45 1.91
CA MET A 22 -9.75 -2.69 0.82
C MET A 22 -10.79 -3.77 1.15
N ARG A 23 -10.38 -4.87 1.81
CA ARG A 23 -11.31 -5.88 2.33
C ARG A 23 -12.31 -5.27 3.31
N SER A 24 -11.86 -4.46 4.27
CA SER A 24 -12.75 -3.78 5.21
C SER A 24 -13.75 -2.88 4.48
N MET A 25 -13.32 -2.13 3.46
CA MET A 25 -14.21 -1.28 2.68
C MET A 25 -15.23 -2.10 1.87
N ALA A 26 -14.80 -3.20 1.24
CA ALA A 26 -15.69 -4.09 0.50
C ALA A 26 -16.75 -4.73 1.41
N ASN A 27 -16.37 -5.16 2.61
CA ASN A 27 -17.31 -5.72 3.58
C ASN A 27 -18.37 -4.68 4.00
N ARG A 28 -17.99 -3.40 4.13
CA ARG A 28 -18.90 -2.32 4.53
C ARG A 28 -19.84 -1.86 3.41
N HIS A 29 -19.39 -1.87 2.17
CA HIS A 29 -20.06 -1.14 1.09
C HIS A 29 -20.45 -1.97 -0.13
N SER A 30 -19.96 -3.21 -0.26
CA SER A 30 -20.20 -4.07 -1.43
C SER A 30 -20.43 -5.53 -1.07
N ASN A 31 -20.91 -5.83 0.14
CA ASN A 31 -21.16 -7.20 0.60
C ASN A 31 -19.92 -8.11 0.44
N GLY A 32 -18.73 -7.55 0.65
CA GLY A 32 -17.45 -8.26 0.51
C GLY A 32 -16.99 -8.50 -0.93
N GLN A 33 -17.70 -7.99 -1.93
CA GLN A 33 -17.31 -8.13 -3.33
C GLN A 33 -16.17 -7.15 -3.66
N ILE A 34 -15.08 -7.68 -4.21
CA ILE A 34 -13.91 -6.93 -4.63
C ILE A 34 -13.37 -7.52 -5.93
N LEU A 35 -13.03 -6.65 -6.89
CA LEU A 35 -12.31 -6.99 -8.11
C LEU A 35 -10.98 -6.24 -8.08
N ILE A 36 -9.88 -6.96 -8.29
CA ILE A 36 -8.53 -6.40 -8.35
C ILE A 36 -8.01 -6.67 -9.76
N VAL A 37 -7.51 -5.64 -10.42
CA VAL A 37 -6.93 -5.73 -11.76
C VAL A 37 -5.44 -5.41 -11.65
N GLN A 38 -4.60 -6.29 -12.19
CA GLN A 38 -3.16 -6.09 -12.21
C GLN A 38 -2.80 -5.01 -13.22
N GLU A 39 -2.09 -3.99 -12.76
CA GLU A 39 -1.58 -2.89 -13.59
C GLU A 39 -0.06 -3.04 -13.79
N GLY A 40 0.73 -2.07 -13.31
CA GLY A 40 2.19 -2.09 -13.38
C GLY A 40 2.88 -2.99 -12.35
N GLY A 41 4.21 -2.88 -12.29
CA GLY A 41 5.07 -3.67 -11.41
C GLY A 41 6.31 -4.12 -12.18
N TYR A 42 7.35 -3.31 -12.16
CA TYR A 42 8.50 -3.43 -13.08
C TYR A 42 9.74 -4.02 -12.41
N HIS A 43 9.76 -4.09 -11.07
CA HIS A 43 10.73 -4.92 -10.37
C HIS A 43 10.27 -6.38 -10.34
N ILE A 44 10.61 -7.13 -11.40
CA ILE A 44 10.13 -8.49 -11.71
C ILE A 44 10.01 -9.40 -10.48
N THR A 45 11.03 -9.44 -9.62
CA THR A 45 11.05 -10.32 -8.45
C THR A 45 10.17 -9.79 -7.31
N TYR A 46 10.19 -8.48 -7.06
CA TYR A 46 9.53 -7.92 -5.87
C TYR A 46 8.04 -7.63 -6.11
N SER A 47 7.65 -7.38 -7.36
CA SER A 47 6.23 -7.21 -7.71
C SER A 47 5.41 -8.46 -7.39
N ALA A 48 5.96 -9.66 -7.58
CA ALA A 48 5.31 -10.92 -7.21
C ALA A 48 5.08 -11.02 -5.70
N TYR A 49 6.07 -10.66 -4.89
CA TYR A 49 5.96 -10.63 -3.43
C TYR A 49 4.95 -9.59 -2.95
N CYS A 50 4.96 -8.39 -3.52
CA CYS A 50 3.98 -7.34 -3.20
C CYS A 50 2.55 -7.76 -3.55
N LEU A 51 2.33 -8.34 -4.74
CA LEU A 51 1.03 -8.87 -5.14
C LEU A 51 0.57 -9.97 -4.20
N HIS A 52 1.45 -10.92 -3.86
CA HIS A 52 1.17 -11.98 -2.88
C HIS A 52 0.68 -11.36 -1.56
N ALA A 53 1.45 -10.45 -0.98
CA ALA A 53 1.11 -9.79 0.27
C ALA A 53 -0.22 -9.02 0.21
N THR A 54 -0.51 -8.32 -0.89
CA THR A 54 -1.81 -7.68 -1.12
C THR A 54 -2.95 -8.69 -1.10
N LEU A 55 -2.81 -9.84 -1.77
CA LEU A 55 -3.85 -10.87 -1.80
C LEU A 55 -4.06 -11.49 -0.42
N GLU A 56 -3.01 -11.75 0.35
CA GLU A 56 -3.16 -12.21 1.73
C GLU A 56 -3.94 -11.21 2.59
N GLY A 57 -3.69 -9.91 2.40
CA GLY A 57 -4.42 -8.84 3.08
C GLY A 57 -5.89 -8.78 2.66
N VAL A 58 -6.18 -8.99 1.38
CA VAL A 58 -7.56 -9.03 0.86
C VAL A 58 -8.32 -10.28 1.31
N LEU A 59 -7.62 -11.41 1.45
CA LEU A 59 -8.17 -12.64 2.02
C LEU A 59 -8.28 -12.59 3.55
N ASP A 60 -7.78 -11.52 4.17
CA ASP A 60 -7.78 -11.29 5.62
C ASP A 60 -7.14 -12.44 6.42
N LEU A 61 -6.01 -12.94 5.92
CA LEU A 61 -5.27 -13.99 6.62
C LEU A 61 -4.75 -13.46 7.97
N GLU A 62 -4.73 -14.31 9.00
CA GLU A 62 -4.30 -13.91 10.35
C GLU A 62 -2.83 -13.51 10.41
N ALA A 63 -1.98 -14.17 9.62
CA ALA A 63 -0.54 -13.93 9.56
C ALA A 63 -0.01 -13.91 8.12
N PRO A 64 1.16 -13.32 7.85
CA PRO A 64 1.90 -13.51 6.61
C PRO A 64 2.32 -14.96 6.44
N LEU A 65 2.24 -15.48 5.22
CA LEU A 65 2.72 -16.81 4.83
C LEU A 65 4.20 -16.78 4.43
N LEU A 66 4.72 -15.61 4.05
CA LEU A 66 6.09 -15.40 3.62
C LEU A 66 6.69 -14.20 4.37
N ASP A 67 7.96 -14.33 4.75
CA ASP A 67 8.76 -13.19 5.19
C ASP A 67 9.12 -12.29 4.01
N ASP A 68 9.30 -10.99 4.26
CA ASP A 68 9.74 -10.05 3.24
C ASP A 68 11.28 -10.16 3.05
N PRO A 69 11.76 -10.70 1.92
CA PRO A 69 13.20 -10.91 1.70
C PRO A 69 13.97 -9.61 1.52
N ILE A 70 13.28 -8.49 1.36
CA ILE A 70 13.81 -7.18 0.96
C ILE A 70 13.33 -6.08 1.94
N ALA A 71 12.71 -6.45 3.08
CA ALA A 71 11.97 -5.61 4.04
C ALA A 71 12.61 -4.28 4.48
N TYR A 72 13.90 -4.12 4.25
CA TYR A 72 14.68 -2.96 4.62
C TYR A 72 15.30 -2.29 3.39
N TYR A 73 14.90 -1.04 3.13
CA TYR A 73 15.61 -0.13 2.24
C TYR A 73 16.27 0.97 3.08
N PRO A 74 17.60 1.17 3.00
CA PRO A 74 18.31 2.16 3.80
C PRO A 74 18.07 3.58 3.22
N GLU A 75 16.88 4.13 3.45
CA GLU A 75 16.52 5.51 3.10
C GLU A 75 16.42 6.42 4.33
N ASP A 76 16.55 7.73 4.11
CA ASP A 76 16.36 8.72 5.19
C ASP A 76 14.87 8.87 5.50
N GLU A 77 14.42 8.15 6.52
CA GLU A 77 13.05 8.20 7.05
C GLU A 77 12.56 9.64 7.29
N ARG A 78 13.43 10.55 7.71
CA ARG A 78 13.06 11.95 8.00
C ARG A 78 12.59 12.67 6.75
N TYR A 79 13.18 12.37 5.59
CA TYR A 79 12.72 12.94 4.33
C TYR A 79 11.36 12.38 3.94
N THR A 80 11.18 11.06 4.03
CA THR A 80 9.89 10.40 3.75
C THR A 80 8.78 10.96 4.62
N MET A 81 9.01 11.13 5.92
CA MET A 81 8.02 11.69 6.83
C MET A 81 7.65 13.14 6.49
N LYS A 82 8.62 13.97 6.11
CA LYS A 82 8.33 15.33 5.61
C LYS A 82 7.44 15.33 4.37
N VAL A 83 7.68 14.41 3.44
CA VAL A 83 6.85 14.26 2.23
C VAL A 83 5.45 13.78 2.59
N VAL A 84 5.31 12.83 3.51
CA VAL A 84 3.99 12.37 4.01
C VAL A 84 3.21 13.52 4.63
N ASP A 85 3.83 14.35 5.46
CA ASP A 85 3.17 15.51 6.08
C ASP A 85 2.76 16.55 5.03
N MET A 86 3.61 16.79 4.03
CA MET A 86 3.29 17.65 2.90
C MET A 86 2.07 17.14 2.11
N ILE A 87 1.99 15.82 1.84
CA ILE A 87 0.85 15.20 1.15
C ILE A 87 -0.44 15.37 1.97
N LYS A 88 -0.39 15.11 3.28
CA LYS A 88 -1.54 15.29 4.18
C LYS A 88 -2.06 16.72 4.20
N ASN A 89 -1.16 17.71 4.27
CA ASN A 89 -1.53 19.11 4.25
C ASN A 89 -2.16 19.50 2.90
N SER A 90 -1.55 19.06 1.79
CA SER A 90 -2.09 19.30 0.45
C SER A 90 -3.49 18.70 0.27
N TRP A 91 -3.76 17.52 0.84
CA TRP A 91 -5.08 16.89 0.79
C TRP A 91 -6.13 17.69 1.56
N LYS A 92 -5.82 18.20 2.75
CA LYS A 92 -6.73 19.07 3.51
C LYS A 92 -7.12 20.33 2.73
N GLU A 93 -6.18 20.92 2.02
CA GLU A 93 -6.43 22.12 1.22
C GLU A 93 -7.21 21.84 -0.07
N SER A 94 -6.92 20.70 -0.71
CA SER A 94 -7.38 20.39 -2.08
C SER A 94 -8.65 19.56 -2.14
N VAL A 95 -8.96 18.77 -1.11
CA VAL A 95 -10.11 17.85 -1.10
C VAL A 95 -11.29 18.50 -0.36
N PRO A 96 -12.37 18.91 -1.06
CA PRO A 96 -13.41 19.77 -0.48
C PRO A 96 -14.07 19.25 0.80
N PHE A 97 -14.27 17.93 0.91
CA PHE A 97 -14.93 17.30 2.06
C PHE A 97 -13.99 16.96 3.22
N LEU A 98 -12.68 17.18 3.07
CA LEU A 98 -11.68 17.00 4.14
C LEU A 98 -11.27 18.33 4.81
N LYS A 99 -11.88 19.45 4.41
CA LYS A 99 -11.55 20.79 4.94
C LYS A 99 -12.00 21.01 6.38
N ASP A 100 -13.06 20.31 6.80
CA ASP A 100 -13.73 20.50 8.09
C ASP A 100 -13.58 19.30 9.05
N THR A 101 -12.63 18.39 8.78
CA THR A 101 -12.34 17.19 9.60
C THR A 101 -10.96 17.28 10.25
#